data_AF-A0A957C2F3-F1
#
_entry.id   AF-A0A957C2F3-F1
#
_cell.length_a   1.000
_cell.length_b   1.000
_cell.length_c   1.000
_cell.angle_alpha   90.00
_cell.angle_beta   90.00
_cell.angle_gamma   90.00
#
_symmetry.space_group_name_H-M   'P 1'
#
loop_
_entity.id
_entity.type
_entity.pdbx_description
1 polymer ?
#
loop_
_entity_poly.entity_id
_entity_poly.type
_entity_poly.pdbx_seq_one_letter_code
_entity_poly.pdbx_strand_id
1 'polypeptide(L)'
;MNTLSVKIPSFSVIKDDLLAGLSSAIAGTPQSMAFALIAGVNPIYGLYTAILAPIISAVFGSSGLMTVGTTNALALIVAGTLSTFEDGDPIQRLFILTFLSGVFYIAFGVFRLGSLVKFVSNAVMTGFITGAALLIIFGQLPYLTNYQAQGSTALLKVVDWVLHWNE
;
A
#
# COMPACT_ATOMS: atom_id res chain seq x y z
N MET A 1 -30.26 13.56 -0.40
CA MET A 1 -28.86 13.08 -0.43
C MET A 1 -28.78 11.90 0.52
N ASN A 2 -28.62 10.70 -0.05
CA ASN A 2 -28.73 9.42 0.64
C ASN A 2 -27.80 9.33 1.85
N THR A 3 -28.39 8.91 2.96
CA THR A 3 -27.73 8.47 4.18
C THR A 3 -26.77 7.34 3.85
N LEU A 4 -25.45 7.60 3.96
CA LEU A 4 -24.44 6.55 4.12
C LEU A 4 -24.67 5.92 5.50
N SER A 5 -25.72 5.09 5.59
CA SER A 5 -25.96 4.23 6.74
C SER A 5 -24.80 3.26 6.78
N VAL A 6 -23.99 3.36 7.83
CA VAL A 6 -22.98 2.37 8.20
C VAL A 6 -23.72 1.03 8.29
N LYS A 7 -23.65 0.25 7.21
CA LYS A 7 -24.37 -1.01 7.09
C LYS A 7 -23.64 -2.02 7.94
N ILE A 8 -24.11 -2.17 9.17
CA ILE A 8 -23.67 -3.21 10.11
C ILE A 8 -23.72 -4.56 9.36
N PRO A 9 -22.67 -5.39 9.42
CA PRO A 9 -22.65 -6.66 8.71
C PRO A 9 -23.88 -7.47 9.07
N SER A 10 -24.72 -7.72 8.06
CA SER A 10 -25.92 -8.55 8.23
C SER A 10 -25.49 -10.01 8.21
N PHE A 11 -26.04 -10.82 9.11
CA PHE A 11 -25.82 -12.27 9.10
C PHE A 11 -26.22 -12.93 7.77
N SER A 12 -27.02 -12.24 6.94
CA SER A 12 -27.40 -12.71 5.60
C SER A 12 -26.29 -12.67 4.55
N VAL A 13 -25.23 -11.87 4.73
CA VAL A 13 -24.15 -11.68 3.73
C VAL A 13 -22.84 -12.36 4.10
N ILE A 14 -22.79 -13.12 5.20
CA ILE A 14 -21.56 -13.78 5.70
C ILE A 14 -20.91 -14.68 4.65
N LYS A 15 -21.71 -15.38 3.84
CA LYS A 15 -21.17 -16.28 2.80
C LYS A 15 -20.45 -15.49 1.71
N ASP A 16 -21.04 -14.38 1.29
CA ASP A 16 -20.47 -13.53 0.23
C ASP A 16 -19.23 -12.79 0.76
N ASP A 17 -19.27 -12.27 1.98
CA ASP A 17 -18.14 -11.61 2.64
C ASP A 17 -16.98 -12.58 2.87
N LEU A 18 -17.26 -13.84 3.22
CA LEU A 18 -16.24 -14.86 3.40
C LEU A 18 -15.57 -15.23 2.07
N LEU A 19 -16.33 -15.40 0.99
CA LEU A 19 -15.79 -15.67 -0.34
C LEU A 19 -14.98 -14.49 -0.87
N ALA A 20 -15.46 -13.26 -0.67
CA ALA A 20 -14.74 -12.05 -1.06
C ALA A 20 -13.44 -11.88 -0.25
N GLY A 21 -13.48 -12.11 1.06
CA GLY A 21 -12.32 -12.06 1.94
C GLY A 21 -11.27 -13.11 1.59
N LEU A 22 -11.68 -14.35 1.33
CA LEU A 22 -10.78 -15.43 0.94
C LEU A 22 -10.12 -15.14 -0.41
N SER A 23 -10.90 -14.72 -1.41
CA SER A 23 -10.38 -14.35 -2.74
C SER A 23 -9.37 -13.19 -2.64
N SER A 24 -9.71 -12.18 -1.82
CA SER A 24 -8.82 -11.03 -1.57
C SER A 24 -7.54 -11.44 -0.83
N ALA A 25 -7.61 -12.38 0.11
CA ALA A 25 -6.45 -12.88 0.83
C ALA A 25 -5.51 -13.68 -0.09
N ILE A 26 -6.06 -14.54 -0.95
CA ILE A 26 -5.28 -15.33 -1.92
C ILE A 26 -4.55 -14.40 -2.88
N ALA A 27 -5.22 -13.39 -3.42
CA ALA A 27 -4.61 -12.42 -4.33
C ALA A 27 -3.64 -11.45 -3.61
N GLY A 28 -3.98 -11.02 -2.39
CA GLY A 28 -3.23 -10.02 -1.64
C GLY A 28 -1.94 -10.53 -0.99
N THR A 29 -1.84 -11.83 -0.75
CA THR A 29 -0.65 -12.48 -0.15
C THR A 29 0.61 -12.30 -1.02
N PRO A 30 0.64 -12.73 -2.29
CA PRO A 30 1.82 -12.53 -3.14
C PRO A 30 2.09 -11.04 -3.40
N GLN A 31 1.05 -10.22 -3.51
CA GLN A 31 1.17 -8.77 -3.70
C GLN A 31 1.92 -8.12 -2.53
N SER A 32 1.57 -8.48 -1.28
CA SER A 32 2.23 -7.91 -0.11
C SER A 32 3.68 -8.34 0.03
N MET A 33 4.00 -9.58 -0.35
CA MET A 33 5.39 -10.07 -0.42
C MET A 33 6.20 -9.31 -1.48
N ALA A 34 5.62 -9.07 -2.66
CA ALA A 34 6.27 -8.30 -3.72
C ALA A 34 6.56 -6.85 -3.29
N PHE A 35 5.63 -6.20 -2.58
CA PHE A 35 5.85 -4.85 -2.07
C PHE A 35 6.92 -4.79 -0.97
N ALA A 36 7.06 -5.82 -0.15
CA ALA A 36 8.19 -5.92 0.79
C ALA A 36 9.55 -5.99 0.06
N LEU A 37 9.61 -6.72 -1.06
CA LEU A 37 10.82 -6.76 -1.90
C LEU A 37 11.14 -5.39 -2.51
N ILE A 38 10.12 -4.65 -2.98
CA ILE A 38 10.30 -3.29 -3.48
C ILE A 38 10.80 -2.35 -2.36
N ALA A 39 10.32 -2.55 -1.14
CA ALA A 39 10.78 -1.82 0.04
C ALA A 39 12.23 -2.18 0.48
N GLY A 40 12.86 -3.17 -0.14
CA GLY A 40 14.22 -3.63 0.18
C GLY A 40 14.30 -4.49 1.43
N VAL A 41 13.18 -5.08 1.87
CA VAL A 41 13.11 -5.91 3.09
C VAL A 41 12.68 -7.34 2.78
N ASN A 42 12.89 -8.27 3.72
CA ASN A 42 12.52 -9.66 3.54
C ASN A 42 11.00 -9.81 3.29
N PRO A 43 10.55 -10.59 2.28
CA PRO A 43 9.13 -10.85 2.00
C PRO A 43 8.28 -11.26 3.19
N ILE A 44 8.87 -11.92 4.20
CA ILE A 44 8.20 -12.36 5.42
C ILE A 44 7.54 -11.18 6.15
N TYR A 45 8.15 -9.99 6.15
CA TYR A 45 7.56 -8.80 6.78
C TYR A 45 6.34 -8.27 6.01
N GLY A 46 6.32 -8.46 4.68
CA GLY A 46 5.14 -8.20 3.86
C GLY A 46 3.98 -9.13 4.21
N LEU A 47 4.28 -10.41 4.46
CA LEU A 47 3.29 -11.39 4.90
C LEU A 47 2.72 -11.06 6.29
N TYR A 48 3.56 -10.66 7.25
CA TYR A 48 3.09 -10.21 8.56
C TYR A 48 2.15 -9.02 8.45
N THR A 49 2.48 -8.06 7.58
CA THR A 49 1.62 -6.89 7.33
C THR A 49 0.29 -7.30 6.69
N ALA A 50 0.32 -8.22 5.73
CA ALA A 50 -0.88 -8.72 5.04
C ALA A 50 -1.88 -9.41 5.97
N ILE A 51 -1.40 -10.00 7.07
CA ILE A 51 -2.27 -10.67 8.07
C ILE A 51 -2.73 -9.67 9.12
N LEU A 52 -1.80 -8.89 9.70
CA LEU A 52 -2.10 -8.03 10.85
C LEU A 52 -2.90 -6.79 10.45
N ALA A 53 -2.60 -6.16 9.30
CA ALA A 53 -3.25 -4.91 8.91
C ALA A 53 -4.76 -5.08 8.69
N PRO A 54 -5.25 -6.11 7.95
CA PRO A 54 -6.68 -6.34 7.81
C PRO A 54 -7.37 -6.62 9.15
N ILE A 55 -6.78 -7.45 10.02
CA ILE A 55 -7.35 -7.77 11.34
C ILE A 55 -7.51 -6.51 12.20
N ILE A 56 -6.44 -5.71 12.32
CA ILE A 56 -6.48 -4.46 13.09
C ILE A 56 -7.48 -3.49 12.46
N SER A 57 -7.46 -3.36 11.13
CA SER A 57 -8.39 -2.46 10.43
C SER A 57 -9.85 -2.89 10.50
N ALA A 58 -10.15 -4.18 10.61
CA ALA A 58 -11.50 -4.68 10.78
C ALA A 58 -12.07 -4.34 12.18
N VAL A 59 -11.21 -4.31 13.21
CA VAL A 59 -11.62 -3.99 14.59
C VAL A 59 -11.75 -2.48 14.81
N PHE A 60 -10.81 -1.69 14.28
CA PHE A 60 -10.73 -0.25 14.51
C PHE A 60 -11.26 0.61 13.35
N GLY A 61 -11.56 0.01 12.20
CA GLY A 61 -12.01 0.70 11.00
C GLY A 61 -13.45 1.19 11.12
N SER A 62 -13.71 2.37 10.56
CA SER A 62 -15.05 2.96 10.53
C SER A 62 -15.87 2.56 9.29
N SER A 63 -15.26 1.83 8.33
CA SER A 63 -15.88 1.46 7.06
C SER A 63 -15.86 -0.05 6.88
N GLY A 64 -17.03 -0.65 6.65
CA GLY A 64 -17.19 -2.10 6.48
C GLY A 64 -16.68 -2.65 5.15
N LEU A 65 -16.37 -1.79 4.17
CA LEU A 65 -15.91 -2.20 2.83
C LEU A 65 -14.45 -1.81 2.54
N MET A 66 -13.81 -1.05 3.45
CA MET A 66 -12.46 -0.56 3.21
C MET A 66 -11.45 -1.58 3.73
N THR A 67 -10.63 -2.12 2.82
CA THR A 67 -9.52 -3.00 3.19
C THR A 67 -8.24 -2.19 3.34
N VAL A 68 -7.53 -2.41 4.44
CA VAL A 68 -6.21 -1.82 4.68
C VAL A 68 -5.13 -2.85 4.34
N GLY A 69 -4.11 -2.43 3.61
CA GLY A 69 -3.02 -3.30 3.19
C GLY A 69 -1.81 -2.53 2.69
N THR A 70 -0.85 -3.28 2.15
CA THR A 70 0.37 -2.73 1.55
C THR A 70 0.06 -2.15 0.17
N THR A 71 0.74 -1.07 -0.20
CA THR A 71 0.60 -0.44 -1.52
C THR A 71 1.96 -0.15 -2.12
N ASN A 72 2.03 -0.09 -3.44
CA ASN A 72 3.26 0.20 -4.17
C ASN A 72 3.87 1.55 -3.75
N ALA A 73 3.03 2.58 -3.57
CA ALA A 73 3.48 3.90 -3.12
C ALA A 73 4.11 3.84 -1.72
N LEU A 74 3.48 3.14 -0.77
CA LEU A 74 4.06 2.95 0.57
C LEU A 74 5.38 2.19 0.51
N ALA A 75 5.50 1.15 -0.32
CA ALA A 75 6.74 0.40 -0.48
C ALA A 75 7.90 1.28 -0.97
N LEU A 76 7.66 2.14 -1.95
CA LEU A 76 8.66 3.08 -2.46
C LEU A 76 9.08 4.14 -1.43
N ILE A 77 8.12 4.65 -0.65
CA ILE A 77 8.41 5.61 0.43
C ILE A 77 9.26 4.94 1.51
N VAL A 78 8.92 3.72 1.91
CA VAL A 78 9.71 2.95 2.88
C VAL A 78 11.10 2.66 2.33
N ALA A 79 11.23 2.23 1.07
CA ALA A 79 12.53 2.02 0.43
C ALA A 79 13.42 3.27 0.50
N GLY A 80 12.88 4.43 0.08
CA GLY A 80 13.61 5.69 0.09
C GLY A 80 13.97 6.19 1.49
N THR A 81 13.09 5.93 2.47
CA THR A 81 13.35 6.29 3.87
C THR A 81 14.43 5.40 4.46
N LEU A 82 14.36 4.08 4.22
CA LEU A 82 15.36 3.12 4.72
C LEU A 82 16.73 3.31 4.06
N SER A 83 16.80 3.79 2.81
CA SER A 83 18.07 4.09 2.14
C SER A 83 18.72 5.38 2.62
N THR A 84 17.98 6.27 3.28
CA THR A 84 18.52 7.55 3.77
C THR A 84 19.35 7.38 5.04
N PHE A 85 19.08 6.34 5.83
CA PHE A 85 19.79 6.05 7.07
C PHE A 85 20.62 4.78 6.87
N GLU A 86 21.94 4.91 6.75
CA GLU A 86 22.84 3.77 6.57
C GLU A 86 23.25 3.12 7.91
N ASP A 87 23.09 3.83 9.02
CA ASP A 87 23.45 3.33 10.35
C ASP A 87 22.48 2.25 10.86
N GLY A 88 23.03 1.19 11.44
CA GLY A 88 22.29 0.13 12.13
C GLY A 88 21.74 -1.00 11.23
N ASP A 89 21.11 -1.98 11.87
CA ASP A 89 20.47 -3.11 11.20
C ASP A 89 19.23 -2.64 10.40
N PRO A 90 19.13 -2.94 9.09
CA PRO A 90 17.96 -2.65 8.27
C PRO A 90 16.62 -3.04 8.90
N ILE A 91 16.58 -4.15 9.65
CA ILE A 91 15.37 -4.66 10.31
C ILE A 91 14.98 -3.73 11.47
N GLN A 92 15.95 -3.31 12.27
CA GLN A 92 15.69 -2.39 13.39
C GLN A 92 15.15 -1.05 12.89
N ARG A 93 15.70 -0.53 11.78
CA ARG A 93 15.19 0.70 11.14
C ARG A 93 13.74 0.55 10.68
N LEU A 94 13.40 -0.59 10.06
CA LEU A 94 12.03 -0.87 9.66
C LEU A 94 11.08 -0.84 10.86
N PHE A 95 11.42 -1.52 11.96
CA PHE A 95 10.58 -1.53 13.16
C PHE A 95 10.43 -0.15 13.78
N ILE A 96 11.50 0.64 13.88
CA ILE A 96 11.44 2.00 14.40
C ILE A 96 10.55 2.87 13.52
N LEU A 97 10.71 2.80 12.19
CA LEU A 97 9.89 3.55 11.24
C LEU A 97 8.41 3.18 11.34
N THR A 98 8.09 1.88 11.41
CA THR A 98 6.71 1.40 11.56
C THR A 98 6.11 1.85 12.90
N PHE A 99 6.86 1.71 13.99
CA PHE A 99 6.42 2.14 15.32
C PHE A 99 6.14 3.64 15.36
N LEU A 100 7.07 4.45 14.87
CA LEU A 100 6.95 5.91 14.83
C LEU A 100 5.75 6.35 13.96
N SER A 101 5.58 5.73 12.80
CA SER A 101 4.42 5.98 11.92
C SER A 101 3.10 5.66 12.63
N GLY A 102 3.05 4.56 13.38
CA GLY A 102 1.89 4.19 14.19
C GLY A 102 1.57 5.22 15.28
N VAL A 103 2.58 5.71 16.00
CA VAL A 103 2.43 6.78 16.99
C VAL A 103 1.86 8.04 16.35
N PHE A 104 2.36 8.44 15.17
CA PHE A 104 1.82 9.58 14.44
C PHE A 104 0.37 9.35 14.00
N TYR A 105 0.00 8.16 13.51
CA TYR A 105 -1.39 7.87 13.16
C TYR A 105 -2.33 7.94 14.36
N ILE A 106 -1.90 7.42 15.52
CA ILE A 106 -2.68 7.53 16.77
C ILE A 106 -2.82 9.00 17.17
N ALA A 107 -1.72 9.77 17.15
CA ALA A 107 -1.75 11.20 17.47
C ALA A 107 -2.72 11.95 16.54
N PHE A 108 -2.66 11.70 15.22
CA PHE A 108 -3.57 12.30 14.24
C PHE A 108 -5.04 11.91 14.49
N GLY A 109 -5.29 10.67 14.94
CA GLY A 109 -6.61 10.22 15.36
C GLY A 109 -7.12 10.95 16.59
N VAL A 110 -6.29 11.09 17.63
CA VAL A 110 -6.62 11.79 18.89
C VAL A 110 -6.90 13.27 18.64
N PHE A 111 -6.09 13.94 17.83
CA PHE A 111 -6.29 15.34 17.44
C PHE A 111 -7.38 15.55 16.37
N ARG A 112 -8.04 14.46 15.93
CA ARG A 112 -9.09 14.49 14.88
C ARG A 112 -8.65 15.19 13.59
N LEU A 113 -7.36 15.10 13.26
CA LEU A 113 -6.79 15.74 12.07
C LEU A 113 -7.26 15.11 10.76
N GLY A 114 -8.00 14.00 10.82
CA GLY A 114 -8.71 13.45 9.66
C GLY A 114 -9.68 14.45 9.02
N SER A 115 -10.21 15.44 9.76
CA SER A 115 -11.02 16.50 9.15
C SER A 115 -10.22 17.39 8.20
N LEU A 116 -8.91 17.51 8.37
CA LEU A 116 -8.06 18.31 7.49
C LEU A 116 -7.94 17.71 6.10
N VAL A 117 -8.07 16.38 5.98
CA VAL A 117 -8.06 15.68 4.69
C VAL A 117 -9.20 16.14 3.78
N LYS A 118 -10.31 16.67 4.35
CA LYS A 118 -11.42 17.24 3.58
C LYS A 118 -11.05 18.53 2.84
N PHE A 119 -9.95 19.19 3.21
CA PHE A 119 -9.45 20.39 2.52
C PHE A 119 -8.48 20.07 1.38
N VAL A 120 -8.15 18.79 1.15
CA VAL A 120 -7.37 18.39 -0.02
C VAL A 120 -8.22 18.62 -1.27
N SER A 121 -7.69 19.38 -2.23
CA SER A 121 -8.44 19.73 -3.44
C SER A 121 -8.68 18.49 -4.31
N ASN A 122 -9.81 18.50 -5.04
CA ASN A 122 -10.12 17.43 -5.98
C ASN A 122 -9.01 17.26 -7.04
N ALA A 123 -8.37 18.35 -7.47
CA ALA A 123 -7.26 18.29 -8.42
C ALA A 123 -6.05 17.50 -7.88
N VAL A 124 -5.69 17.68 -6.60
CA VAL A 124 -4.58 16.95 -5.97
C VAL A 124 -4.93 15.47 -5.82
N MET A 125 -6.17 15.15 -5.40
CA MET A 125 -6.64 13.77 -5.29
C MET A 125 -6.61 13.05 -6.64
N THR A 126 -7.09 13.70 -7.71
CA THR A 126 -7.05 13.13 -9.06
C THR A 126 -5.61 12.90 -9.52
N GLY A 127 -4.71 13.87 -9.32
CA GLY A 127 -3.29 13.72 -9.65
C GLY A 127 -2.63 12.56 -8.91
N PHE A 128 -2.92 12.40 -7.61
CA PHE A 128 -2.43 11.29 -6.81
C PHE A 128 -2.95 9.93 -7.32
N ILE A 129 -4.25 9.81 -7.61
CA ILE A 129 -4.85 8.56 -8.12
C ILE A 129 -4.27 8.22 -9.51
N THR A 130 -4.14 9.19 -10.41
CA THR A 130 -3.50 8.99 -11.71
C THR A 130 -2.05 8.55 -11.56
N GLY A 131 -1.29 9.18 -10.66
CA GLY A 131 0.08 8.77 -10.35
C GLY A 131 0.16 7.34 -9.78
N ALA A 132 -0.74 6.99 -8.86
CA ALA A 132 -0.83 5.64 -8.31
C ALA A 132 -1.17 4.60 -9.40
N ALA A 133 -2.10 4.90 -10.31
CA ALA A 133 -2.43 4.05 -11.45
C ALA A 133 -1.23 3.83 -12.38
N LEU A 134 -0.49 4.90 -12.72
CA LEU A 134 0.75 4.79 -13.51
C LEU A 134 1.81 3.95 -12.79
N LEU A 135 2.01 4.16 -11.49
CA LEU A 135 2.93 3.36 -10.68
C LEU A 135 2.55 1.88 -10.66
N ILE A 136 1.25 1.55 -10.66
CA ILE A 136 0.79 0.17 -10.76
C ILE A 136 1.14 -0.41 -12.14
N ILE A 137 0.81 0.30 -13.23
CA ILE A 137 1.12 -0.13 -14.62
C ILE A 137 2.62 -0.37 -14.78
N PHE A 138 3.45 0.59 -14.36
CA PHE A 138 4.90 0.50 -14.46
C PHE A 138 5.47 -0.60 -13.56
N GLY A 139 4.85 -0.84 -12.40
CA GLY A 139 5.18 -1.97 -11.54
C GLY A 139 4.93 -3.33 -12.20
N GLN A 140 4.03 -3.42 -13.19
CA GLN A 140 3.75 -4.66 -13.92
C GLN A 140 4.66 -4.86 -15.14
N LEU A 141 5.26 -3.81 -15.69
CA LEU A 141 6.07 -3.89 -16.92
C LEU A 141 7.19 -4.95 -16.88
N PRO A 142 8.04 -5.05 -15.83
CA PRO A 142 9.11 -6.04 -15.79
C PRO A 142 8.62 -7.49 -15.88
N TYR A 143 7.41 -7.75 -15.34
CA TYR A 143 6.81 -9.09 -15.34
C TYR A 143 6.20 -9.46 -16.70
N LEU A 144 5.70 -8.48 -17.45
CA LEU A 144 5.13 -8.72 -18.77
C LEU A 144 6.20 -8.89 -19.85
N THR A 145 7.34 -8.22 -19.69
CA THR A 145 8.32 -8.05 -20.77
C THR A 145 9.63 -8.78 -20.48
N ASN A 146 9.73 -9.40 -19.30
CA ASN A 146 10.89 -10.14 -18.81
C ASN A 146 12.21 -9.32 -18.86
N TYR A 147 12.09 -7.99 -18.97
CA TYR A 147 13.20 -7.05 -19.05
C TYR A 147 13.30 -6.28 -17.74
N GLN A 148 14.43 -6.44 -17.05
CA GLN A 148 14.73 -5.77 -15.80
C GLN A 148 15.22 -4.34 -16.09
N ALA A 149 14.28 -3.42 -16.34
CA ALA A 149 14.61 -2.01 -16.59
C ALA A 149 15.43 -1.42 -15.43
N GLN A 150 16.62 -0.91 -15.73
CA GLN A 150 17.54 -0.35 -14.74
C GLN A 150 17.33 1.16 -14.65
N GLY A 151 16.95 1.64 -13.47
CA GLY A 151 16.73 3.08 -13.27
C GLY A 151 16.47 3.42 -11.82
N SER A 152 17.03 4.54 -11.37
CA SER A 152 16.85 5.04 -9.99
C SER A 152 15.43 5.53 -9.70
N THR A 153 14.62 5.79 -10.74
CA THR A 153 13.28 6.37 -10.63
C THR A 153 12.32 5.62 -11.54
N ALA A 154 11.05 5.47 -11.14
CA ALA A 154 10.03 4.78 -11.93
C ALA A 154 9.91 5.33 -13.37
N LEU A 155 10.03 6.66 -13.56
CA LEU A 155 10.04 7.28 -14.89
C LEU A 155 11.27 6.89 -15.73
N LEU A 156 12.44 6.78 -15.12
CA LEU A 156 13.65 6.36 -15.82
C LEU A 156 13.56 4.91 -16.26
N LYS A 157 12.98 4.03 -15.42
CA LYS A 157 12.71 2.63 -15.81
C LYS A 157 11.75 2.54 -17.00
N VAL A 158 10.76 3.42 -17.08
CA VAL A 158 9.82 3.47 -18.21
C VAL A 158 10.48 4.01 -19.47
N VAL A 159 11.30 5.07 -19.35
CA VAL A 159 12.04 5.61 -20.49
C VAL A 159 13.04 4.59 -21.03
N ASP A 160 13.80 3.93 -20.15
CA ASP A 160 14.75 2.87 -20.49
C ASP A 160 14.05 1.70 -21.21
N TRP A 161 12.88 1.32 -20.71
CA TRP A 161 12.03 0.30 -21.33
C TRP A 161 11.49 0.73 -22.70
N VAL A 162 11.04 1.98 -22.87
CA VAL A 162 10.55 2.49 -24.17
C VAL A 162 11.68 2.48 -25.21
N LEU A 163 12.90 2.80 -24.80
CA LEU A 163 14.06 2.85 -25.69
C LEU A 163 14.53 1.45 -26.11
N HIS A 164 14.41 0.44 -25.25
CA HIS A 164 14.85 -0.95 -25.53
C HIS A 164 13.70 -1.92 -25.87
N TRP A 165 12.50 -1.42 -26.21
CA TRP A 165 11.35 -2.26 -26.56
C TRP A 165 11.53 -3.07 -27.87
N ASN A 166 12.50 -2.68 -28.72
CA ASN A 166 12.69 -3.24 -30.06
C ASN A 166 13.99 -4.07 -30.20
N GLU A 167 14.65 -4.41 -29.09
CA GLU A 167 15.76 -5.39 -29.03
C GLU A 167 15.28 -6.69 -28.38
#